data_AF-E8V2T1-F1
#
_entry.id   AF-E8V2T1-F1
#
_cell.length_a   1.000
_cell.length_b   1.000
_cell.length_c   1.000
_cell.angle_alpha   90.00
_cell.angle_beta   90.00
_cell.angle_gamma   90.00
#
_symmetry.space_group_name_H-M   'P 1'
#
loop_
_entity.id
_entity.type
_entity.pdbx_description
1 polymer ?
#
loop_
_entity_poly.entity_id
_entity_poly.type
_entity_poly.pdbx_seq_one_letter_code
_entity_poly.pdbx_strand_id
1 'polypeptide(L)'
;MQHIKVECGYCPPENKKTQFHGTHQDWEMHPSWIAGVEALNAYGDWVSSVVLPIAFQWIEEHKPEVYATVPEDVKDDVGVAIAAAFKLVKELSAYQNGMKKRAAYEAAVADGTWNPSNTNPVWTGIVKKVRTETEEAFAEQSSLLGDTPR
;
A
#
# COMPACT_ATOMS: atom_id res chain seq x y z
N MET A 1 11.15 38.18 13.87
CA MET A 1 11.63 36.88 14.38
C MET A 1 11.59 35.89 13.22
N GLN A 2 12.74 35.57 12.63
CA GLN A 2 12.86 34.55 11.58
C GLN A 2 12.89 33.18 12.27
N HIS A 3 11.90 32.34 12.01
CA HIS A 3 11.98 30.93 12.37
C HIS A 3 12.96 30.26 11.41
N ILE A 4 14.16 29.97 11.92
CA ILE A 4 15.14 29.13 11.22
C ILE A 4 14.55 27.72 11.19
N LYS A 5 14.15 27.24 10.00
CA LYS A 5 13.80 25.83 9.78
C LYS A 5 15.09 25.02 9.87
N VAL A 6 15.31 24.36 11.00
CA VAL A 6 16.45 23.45 11.21
C VAL A 6 16.16 22.16 10.46
N GLU A 7 17.01 21.83 9.49
CA GLU A 7 17.18 20.50 8.89
C GLU A 7 15.88 19.75 8.52
N CYS A 8 15.20 20.22 7.47
CA CYS A 8 14.10 19.48 6.84
C CYS A 8 14.65 18.37 5.92
N GLY A 9 15.28 17.36 6.52
CA GLY A 9 15.45 16.04 5.92
C GLY A 9 14.44 15.12 6.57
N TYR A 10 13.16 15.21 6.18
CA TYR A 10 12.14 14.30 6.70
C TYR A 10 12.41 12.89 6.14
N CYS A 11 13.22 12.12 6.87
CA CYS A 11 13.17 10.67 6.79
C CYS A 11 11.94 10.24 7.60
N PRO A 12 10.96 9.53 7.01
CA PRO A 12 9.83 9.04 7.79
C PRO A 12 10.38 8.22 8.96
N PRO A 13 9.98 8.49 10.22
CA PRO A 13 10.45 7.71 11.35
C PRO A 13 10.12 6.24 11.10
N GLU A 14 11.00 5.33 11.53
CA GLU A 14 10.66 3.91 11.58
C GLU A 14 9.30 3.76 12.25
N ASN A 15 8.42 2.94 11.66
CA ASN A 15 7.08 2.76 12.20
C ASN A 15 7.26 2.26 13.63
N LYS A 16 7.00 3.15 14.61
CA LYS A 16 7.11 2.78 16.01
C LYS A 16 6.08 1.69 16.17
N LYS A 17 6.52 0.47 16.48
CA LYS A 17 5.65 -0.65 16.89
C LYS A 17 4.55 -0.04 17.74
N THR A 18 3.33 -0.03 17.22
CA THR A 18 2.20 0.62 17.86
C THR A 18 1.98 -0.12 19.16
N GLN A 19 2.58 0.39 20.24
CA GLN A 19 2.33 -0.11 21.58
C GLN A 19 0.98 0.46 21.98
N PHE A 20 -0.10 -0.20 21.53
CA PHE A 20 -1.43 -0.03 22.08
C PHE A 20 -1.39 -0.57 23.52
N HIS A 21 -0.94 0.28 24.44
CA HIS A 21 -1.06 0.05 25.87
C HIS A 21 -2.25 0.82 26.39
N GLY A 22 -3.33 0.08 26.68
CA GLY A 22 -4.46 0.58 27.46
C GLY A 22 -5.79 0.09 26.92
N THR A 23 -6.36 -0.91 27.61
CA THR A 23 -7.75 -1.39 27.52
C THR A 23 -8.19 -1.84 26.13
N HIS A 24 -8.09 -3.15 25.89
CA HIS A 24 -8.67 -3.80 24.72
C HIS A 24 -10.13 -3.38 24.54
N GLN A 25 -10.42 -2.60 23.49
CA GLN A 25 -11.81 -2.28 23.13
C GLN A 25 -12.50 -3.54 22.59
N ASP A 26 -13.82 -3.68 22.68
CA ASP A 26 -14.54 -4.92 22.31
C ASP A 26 -14.26 -5.43 20.87
N TRP A 27 -13.81 -4.55 19.96
CA TRP A 27 -13.36 -4.96 18.62
C TRP A 27 -12.02 -5.71 18.61
N GLU A 28 -11.20 -5.59 19.66
CA GLU A 28 -9.96 -6.33 19.90
C GLU A 28 -10.21 -7.76 20.42
N MET A 29 -11.47 -8.17 20.56
CA MET A 29 -11.89 -9.53 20.92
C MET A 29 -12.46 -10.32 19.73
N HIS A 30 -12.45 -9.75 18.52
CA HIS A 30 -12.89 -10.42 17.29
C HIS A 30 -11.67 -10.93 16.50
N PRO A 31 -11.39 -12.25 16.48
CA PRO A 31 -10.19 -12.80 15.85
C PRO A 31 -10.05 -12.44 14.36
N SER A 32 -11.16 -12.40 13.62
CA SER A 32 -11.18 -12.00 12.21
C SER A 32 -10.90 -10.50 12.01
N TRP A 33 -11.35 -9.66 12.94
CA TRP A 33 -11.07 -8.23 12.91
C TRP A 33 -9.62 -7.94 13.28
N ILE A 34 -9.07 -8.62 14.28
CA ILE A 34 -7.65 -8.55 14.66
C ILE A 34 -6.78 -8.96 13.48
N ALA A 35 -7.05 -10.11 12.86
CA ALA A 35 -6.32 -10.57 11.69
C ALA A 35 -6.40 -9.56 10.52
N GLY A 36 -7.57 -8.95 10.31
CA GLY A 36 -7.75 -7.87 9.32
C GLY A 36 -6.91 -6.63 9.64
N VAL A 37 -6.93 -6.17 10.89
CA VAL A 37 -6.14 -5.00 11.35
C VAL A 37 -4.64 -5.29 11.29
N GLU A 38 -4.20 -6.49 11.68
CA GLU A 38 -2.81 -6.92 11.59
C GLU A 38 -2.33 -6.99 10.13
N ALA A 39 -3.16 -7.51 9.22
CA ALA A 39 -2.84 -7.52 7.79
C ALA A 39 -2.73 -6.10 7.21
N LEU A 40 -3.62 -5.19 7.62
CA LEU A 40 -3.55 -3.77 7.23
C LEU A 40 -2.31 -3.09 7.80
N ASN A 41 -1.95 -3.36 9.05
CA ASN A 41 -0.72 -2.86 9.67
C ASN A 41 0.52 -3.39 8.95
N ALA A 42 0.57 -4.68 8.65
CA ALA A 42 1.67 -5.29 7.90
C ALA A 42 1.81 -4.71 6.49
N TYR A 43 0.68 -4.42 5.82
CA TYR A 43 0.70 -3.71 4.53
C TYR A 43 1.21 -2.27 4.70
N GLY A 44 0.73 -1.54 5.71
CA GLY A 44 1.19 -0.20 6.04
C GLY A 44 2.69 -0.14 6.36
N ASP A 45 3.20 -1.12 7.11
CA ASP A 45 4.62 -1.31 7.41
C ASP A 45 5.42 -1.56 6.15
N TRP A 46 4.96 -2.45 5.26
CA TRP A 46 5.65 -2.73 4.01
C TRP A 46 5.69 -1.50 3.09
N VAL A 47 4.57 -0.78 2.93
CA VAL A 47 4.55 0.47 2.17
C VAL A 47 5.53 1.47 2.77
N SER A 48 5.52 1.64 4.09
CA SER A 48 6.33 2.66 4.77
C SER A 48 7.83 2.32 4.79
N SER A 49 8.19 1.05 4.92
CA SER A 49 9.58 0.59 5.05
C SER A 49 10.25 0.25 3.71
N VAL A 50 9.47 -0.02 2.66
CA VAL A 50 10.00 -0.43 1.35
C VAL A 50 9.60 0.54 0.26
N VAL A 51 8.31 0.79 0.07
CA VAL A 51 7.81 1.57 -1.08
C VAL A 51 8.14 3.05 -0.94
N LEU A 52 7.88 3.65 0.23
CA LEU A 52 8.15 5.07 0.47
C LEU A 52 9.63 5.42 0.33
N PRO A 53 10.60 4.67 0.89
CA PRO A 53 12.02 4.95 0.68
C PRO A 53 12.43 4.93 -0.78
N ILE A 54 11.94 3.97 -1.57
CA ILE A 54 12.20 3.92 -3.02
C ILE A 54 11.62 5.16 -3.71
N ALA A 55 10.39 5.54 -3.36
CA ALA A 55 9.73 6.72 -3.93
C ALA A 55 10.50 8.01 -3.59
N PHE A 56 10.89 8.20 -2.34
CA PHE A 56 11.65 9.38 -1.91
C PHE A 56 13.05 9.43 -2.51
N GLN A 57 13.74 8.29 -2.61
CA GLN A 57 15.02 8.21 -3.31
C GLN A 57 14.89 8.67 -4.76
N TRP A 58 13.87 8.17 -5.48
CA TRP A 58 13.62 8.58 -6.85
C TRP A 58 13.25 10.07 -6.97
N ILE A 59 12.43 10.59 -6.04
CA ILE A 59 12.07 12.01 -5.99
C ILE A 59 13.30 12.89 -5.80
N GLU A 60 14.22 12.50 -4.92
CA GLU A 60 15.44 13.28 -4.66
C GLU A 60 16.37 13.25 -5.89
N GLU A 61 16.48 12.12 -6.59
CA GLU A 61 17.23 11.99 -7.84
C GLU A 61 16.67 12.87 -8.97
N HIS A 62 15.35 13.09 -8.99
CA HIS A 62 14.64 13.84 -10.04
C HIS A 62 14.07 15.16 -9.53
N LYS A 63 14.63 15.69 -8.43
CA LYS A 63 14.11 16.84 -7.69
C LYS A 63 13.81 18.06 -8.58
N PRO A 64 14.68 18.48 -9.51
CA PRO A 64 14.40 19.64 -10.35
C PRO A 64 13.12 19.46 -11.20
N GLU A 65 12.90 18.26 -11.73
CA GLU A 65 11.77 17.93 -12.59
C GLU A 65 10.48 17.80 -11.77
N VAL A 66 10.54 17.10 -10.64
CA VAL A 66 9.40 16.90 -9.74
C VAL A 66 8.88 18.24 -9.23
N TYR A 67 9.79 19.13 -8.82
CA TYR A 67 9.43 20.39 -8.19
C TYR A 67 9.24 21.56 -9.16
N ALA A 68 9.47 21.37 -10.47
CA ALA A 68 9.33 22.43 -11.47
C ALA A 68 7.91 23.04 -11.54
N THR A 69 6.90 22.26 -11.20
CA THR A 69 5.48 22.64 -11.29
C THR A 69 4.79 22.76 -9.93
N VAL A 70 5.54 22.58 -8.84
CA VAL A 70 5.00 22.61 -7.47
C VAL A 70 5.06 24.05 -6.96
N PRO A 71 3.92 24.66 -6.56
CA PRO A 71 3.92 25.98 -5.95
C PRO A 71 4.75 26.02 -4.67
N GLU A 72 5.48 27.11 -4.43
CA GLU A 72 6.43 27.21 -3.31
C GLU A 72 5.75 27.13 -1.92
N ASP A 73 4.48 27.51 -1.82
CA ASP A 73 3.70 27.45 -0.57
C ASP A 73 3.32 26.03 -0.14
N VAL A 74 3.36 25.05 -1.06
CA VAL A 74 3.01 23.64 -0.80
C VAL A 74 4.17 22.68 -1.06
N LYS A 75 5.38 23.20 -1.27
CA LYS A 75 6.56 22.43 -1.65
C LYS A 75 7.04 21.46 -0.57
N ASP A 76 6.80 21.81 0.69
CA ASP A 76 7.13 20.99 1.85
C ASP A 76 6.07 19.89 2.12
N ASP A 77 4.96 19.87 1.39
CA ASP A 77 3.93 18.83 1.52
C ASP A 77 4.36 17.56 0.77
N VAL A 78 4.55 16.49 1.55
CA VAL A 78 4.95 15.17 1.05
C VAL A 78 3.93 14.60 0.04
N GLY A 79 2.64 14.77 0.31
CA GLY A 79 1.59 14.31 -0.59
C GLY A 79 1.63 15.03 -1.93
N VAL A 80 1.90 16.33 -1.92
CA VAL A 80 2.07 17.14 -3.13
C VAL A 80 3.32 16.70 -3.91
N ALA A 81 4.44 16.48 -3.24
CA ALA A 81 5.68 16.02 -3.87
C ALA A 81 5.51 14.63 -4.52
N ILE A 82 4.89 13.68 -3.81
CA ILE A 82 4.57 12.34 -4.34
C ILE A 82 3.61 12.45 -5.53
N ALA A 83 2.58 13.29 -5.45
CA ALA A 83 1.62 13.47 -6.54
C ALA A 83 2.28 14.06 -7.79
N ALA A 84 3.17 15.05 -7.63
CA ALA A 84 3.93 15.63 -8.72
C ALA A 84 4.88 14.60 -9.36
N ALA A 85 5.62 13.85 -8.55
CA ALA A 85 6.50 12.79 -9.02
C ALA A 85 5.74 11.69 -9.76
N PHE A 86 4.57 11.29 -9.23
CA PHE A 86 3.75 10.27 -9.89
C PHE A 86 3.25 10.72 -11.27
N LYS A 87 3.00 12.02 -11.48
CA LYS A 87 2.67 12.53 -12.83
C LYS A 87 3.80 12.28 -13.82
N LEU A 88 5.05 12.53 -13.44
CA LEU A 88 6.21 12.25 -14.28
C LEU A 88 6.37 10.75 -14.55
N VAL A 89 6.17 9.92 -13.52
CA VAL A 89 6.22 8.46 -13.67
C VAL A 89 5.20 7.95 -14.69
N LYS A 90 4.01 8.57 -14.78
CA LYS A 90 2.98 8.20 -15.77
C LYS A 90 3.41 8.43 -17.22
N GLU A 91 4.34 9.35 -17.45
CA GLU A 91 4.89 9.63 -18.78
C GLU A 91 5.95 8.61 -19.19
N LEU A 92 6.52 7.87 -18.24
CA LEU A 92 7.52 6.84 -18.52
C LEU A 92 6.92 5.65 -19.28
N SER A 93 7.67 5.16 -20.27
CA SER A 93 7.29 4.00 -21.08
C SER A 93 7.06 2.74 -20.22
N ALA A 94 7.82 2.58 -19.14
CA ALA A 94 7.66 1.48 -18.19
C ALA A 94 6.27 1.46 -17.54
N TYR A 95 5.78 2.63 -17.09
CA TYR A 95 4.44 2.76 -16.51
C TYR A 95 3.35 2.44 -17.53
N GLN A 96 3.44 3.03 -18.73
CA GLN A 96 2.48 2.81 -19.80
C GLN A 96 2.42 1.32 -20.22
N ASN A 97 3.59 0.66 -20.31
CA ASN A 97 3.67 -0.77 -20.58
C ASN A 97 3.05 -1.62 -19.48
N GLY A 98 3.25 -1.24 -18.21
CA GLY A 98 2.58 -1.86 -17.06
C GLY A 98 1.05 -1.75 -17.15
N MET A 99 0.53 -0.57 -17.47
CA MET A 99 -0.91 -0.34 -17.63
C MET A 99 -1.52 -1.14 -18.79
N LYS A 100 -0.80 -1.26 -19.93
CA LYS A 100 -1.24 -2.12 -21.04
C LYS A 100 -1.29 -3.60 -20.65
N LYS A 101 -0.29 -4.10 -19.92
CA LYS A 101 -0.28 -5.48 -19.41
C LYS A 101 -1.42 -5.73 -18.43
N ARG A 102 -1.73 -4.76 -17.56
CA ARG A 102 -2.87 -4.83 -16.65
C ARG A 102 -4.19 -4.94 -17.42
N ALA A 103 -4.42 -4.06 -18.40
CA ALA A 103 -5.65 -4.10 -19.21
C ALA A 103 -5.79 -5.43 -19.97
N ALA A 104 -4.69 -5.96 -20.52
CA ALA A 104 -4.69 -7.27 -21.18
C ALA A 104 -5.00 -8.43 -20.20
N TYR A 105 -4.50 -8.36 -18.97
CA TYR A 105 -4.84 -9.32 -17.92
C TYR A 105 -6.34 -9.25 -17.56
N GLU A 106 -6.87 -8.05 -17.33
CA GLU A 106 -8.29 -7.86 -16.97
C GLU A 106 -9.21 -8.38 -18.09
N ALA A 107 -8.88 -8.12 -19.35
CA ALA A 107 -9.61 -8.68 -20.51
C ALA A 107 -9.52 -10.21 -20.56
N ALA A 108 -8.33 -10.80 -20.39
CA ALA A 108 -8.15 -12.25 -20.41
C ALA A 108 -8.93 -12.95 -19.29
N VAL A 109 -9.03 -12.34 -18.10
CA VAL A 109 -9.84 -12.86 -16.99
C VAL A 109 -11.33 -12.78 -17.32
N ALA A 110 -11.80 -11.64 -17.85
CA ALA A 110 -13.21 -11.46 -18.23
C ALA A 110 -13.65 -12.44 -19.33
N ASP A 111 -12.77 -12.69 -20.31
CA ASP A 111 -13.03 -13.60 -21.43
C ASP A 111 -12.75 -15.08 -21.10
N GLY A 112 -12.31 -15.39 -19.87
CA GLY A 112 -12.00 -16.75 -19.43
C GLY A 112 -10.77 -17.38 -20.10
N THR A 113 -9.96 -16.59 -20.79
CA THR A 113 -8.75 -17.04 -21.51
C THR A 113 -7.47 -16.93 -20.67
N TRP A 114 -7.57 -16.34 -19.48
CA TRP A 114 -6.44 -16.21 -18.59
C TRP A 114 -5.96 -17.56 -18.05
N ASN A 115 -4.65 -17.81 -18.16
CA ASN A 115 -4.00 -18.99 -17.60
C ASN A 115 -3.43 -18.68 -16.21
N PRO A 116 -3.92 -19.32 -15.13
CA PRO A 116 -3.44 -19.11 -13.77
C PRO A 116 -1.95 -19.40 -13.56
N SER A 117 -1.34 -20.26 -14.39
CA SER A 117 0.10 -20.58 -14.30
C SER A 117 1.01 -19.40 -14.67
N ASN A 118 0.46 -18.35 -15.29
CA ASN A 118 1.20 -17.15 -15.67
C ASN A 118 1.38 -16.16 -14.50
N THR A 119 0.80 -16.45 -13.34
CA THR A 119 0.89 -15.59 -12.15
C THR A 119 2.25 -15.75 -11.47
N ASN A 120 2.78 -14.65 -10.93
CA ASN A 120 4.01 -14.71 -10.14
C ASN A 120 3.80 -15.65 -8.93
N PRO A 121 4.61 -16.72 -8.79
CA PRO A 121 4.39 -17.74 -7.76
C PRO A 121 4.53 -17.22 -6.33
N VAL A 122 5.34 -16.18 -6.11
CA VAL A 122 5.49 -15.53 -4.80
C VAL A 122 4.20 -14.81 -4.43
N TRP A 123 3.66 -14.00 -5.34
CA TRP A 123 2.39 -13.29 -5.11
C TRP A 123 1.22 -14.25 -4.98
N THR A 124 1.17 -15.31 -5.79
CA THR A 124 0.19 -16.38 -5.65
C THR A 124 0.24 -17.02 -4.27
N GLY A 125 1.45 -17.31 -3.76
CA GLY A 125 1.64 -17.87 -2.42
C GLY A 125 1.13 -16.97 -1.31
N ILE A 126 1.47 -15.67 -1.37
CA ILE A 126 1.02 -14.66 -0.40
C ILE A 126 -0.51 -14.54 -0.41
N VAL A 127 -1.10 -14.33 -1.60
CA VAL A 127 -2.56 -14.14 -1.74
C VAL A 127 -3.32 -15.37 -1.28
N LYS A 128 -2.82 -16.58 -1.61
CA LYS A 128 -3.44 -17.83 -1.16
C LYS A 128 -3.42 -17.94 0.36
N LYS A 129 -2.28 -17.66 1.00
CA LYS A 129 -2.15 -17.73 2.45
C LYS A 129 -3.10 -16.77 3.16
N VAL A 130 -3.11 -15.50 2.74
CA VAL A 130 -4.01 -14.47 3.31
C VAL A 130 -5.48 -14.87 3.14
N ARG A 131 -5.85 -15.34 1.94
CA ARG A 131 -7.23 -15.77 1.68
C ARG A 131 -7.61 -16.97 2.55
N THR A 132 -6.77 -17.98 2.64
CA THR A 132 -7.01 -19.16 3.46
C THR A 132 -7.15 -18.80 4.94
N GLU A 133 -6.23 -18.00 5.49
CA GLU A 133 -6.29 -17.57 6.89
C GLU A 133 -7.55 -16.75 7.17
N THR A 134 -8.00 -15.92 6.21
CA THR A 134 -9.26 -15.18 6.30
C THR A 134 -10.46 -16.13 6.26
N GLU A 135 -10.52 -17.04 5.28
CA GLU A 135 -11.61 -18.01 5.14
C GLU A 135 -11.73 -18.93 6.36
N GLU A 136 -10.61 -19.41 6.91
CA GLU A 136 -10.55 -20.22 8.13
C GLU A 136 -11.10 -19.44 9.33
N ALA A 137 -10.66 -18.19 9.53
CA ALA A 137 -11.14 -17.35 10.61
C ALA A 137 -12.66 -17.08 10.53
N PHE A 138 -13.22 -16.92 9.33
CA PHE A 138 -14.66 -16.77 9.14
C PHE A 138 -15.42 -18.09 9.32
N ALA A 139 -14.86 -19.21 8.87
CA ALA A 139 -15.47 -20.54 9.01
C ALA A 139 -15.58 -20.96 10.48
N GLU A 140 -14.55 -20.72 11.30
CA GLU A 140 -14.56 -21.01 12.73
C GLU A 140 -15.65 -20.25 13.50
N GLN A 141 -16.03 -19.07 13.01
CA GLN A 141 -17.05 -18.22 13.63
C GLN A 141 -18.42 -18.33 12.93
N SER A 142 -18.58 -19.24 11.96
CA SER A 142 -19.80 -19.38 11.14
C SER A 142 -21.07 -19.61 11.97
N SER A 143 -20.97 -20.33 13.08
CA SER A 143 -22.09 -20.56 14.01
C SER A 143 -22.55 -19.30 14.75
N LEU A 144 -21.66 -18.29 14.88
CA LEU A 144 -21.93 -17.00 15.52
C LEU A 144 -22.27 -15.90 14.51
N LEU A 145 -21.74 -15.98 13.29
CA LEU A 145 -21.93 -15.00 12.22
C LEU A 145 -23.23 -15.25 11.41
N GLY A 146 -23.82 -16.44 11.53
CA GLY A 146 -24.96 -16.86 10.71
C GLY A 146 -24.55 -17.13 9.25
N ASP A 147 -25.50 -17.60 8.43
CA ASP A 147 -25.27 -17.77 7.01
C ASP A 147 -25.10 -16.41 6.33
N THR A 148 -23.87 -16.06 5.95
CA THR A 148 -23.62 -14.92 5.06
C THR A 148 -24.28 -15.20 3.71
N PRO A 149 -25.11 -14.28 3.16
CA PRO A 149 -25.70 -14.48 1.84
C PRO A 149 -24.58 -14.61 0.80
N ARG A 150 -24.67 -15.66 -0.03
CA ARG A 150 -23.77 -15.92 -1.15
C ARG A 150 -23.89 -14.86 -2.25
#